data_AF-A0A9X4HF75-F1
#
_entry.id   AF-A0A9X4HF75-F1
#
_cell.length_a   1.000
_cell.length_b   1.000
_cell.length_c   1.000
_cell.angle_alpha   90.00
_cell.angle_beta   90.00
_cell.angle_gamma   90.00
#
_symmetry.space_group_name_H-M   'P 1'
#
loop_
_entity.id
_entity.type
_entity.pdbx_description
1 polymer ?
#
loop_
_entity_poly.entity_id
_entity_poly.type
_entity_poly.pdbx_seq_one_letter_code
_entity_poly.pdbx_strand_id
1 'polypeptide(L)' 'MGPTGEVVGVDMTDEQLAVAEKHRAFHADAFGYSNVRFLHGYIERLDELDLEPGSFDVIVSNCVVNLSPDKDAVLCGV' A
#
# COMPACT_ATOMS: atom_id res chain seq x y z
N MET A 1 2.65 -12.61 -5.97
CA MET A 1 3.78 -12.79 -5.03
C MET A 1 3.62 -14.13 -4.32
N GLY A 2 4.73 -14.75 -3.87
CA GLY A 2 4.74 -15.97 -3.05
C GLY A 2 5.00 -15.70 -1.57
N PRO A 3 5.28 -16.73 -0.75
CA PRO A 3 5.39 -16.62 0.71
C PRO A 3 6.50 -15.69 1.24
N THR A 4 7.55 -15.45 0.45
CA THR A 4 8.72 -14.64 0.84
C THR A 4 8.64 -13.18 0.40
N GLY A 5 7.65 -12.81 -0.41
CA GLY A 5 7.42 -11.40 -0.77
C GLY A 5 6.60 -10.69 0.29
N GLU A 6 6.49 -9.36 0.18
CA GLU A 6 5.58 -8.52 0.98
C GLU A 6 4.70 -7.69 0.03
N VAL A 7 3.50 -7.34 0.48
CA VAL A 7 2.64 -6.33 -0.16
C VAL A 7 2.20 -5.30 0.87
N VAL A 8 2.43 -4.02 0.57
CA VAL A 8 1.98 -2.90 1.39
C VAL A 8 0.98 -2.09 0.58
N GLY A 9 -0.24 -1.95 1.08
CA GLY A 9 -1.25 -1.07 0.50
C GLY A 9 -1.33 0.25 1.26
N VAL A 10 -1.42 1.38 0.55
CA VAL A 10 -1.62 2.71 1.14
C VAL A 10 -2.94 3.27 0.61
N ASP A 11 -3.81 3.71 1.51
CA ASP A 11 -5.06 4.39 1.17
C ASP A 11 -5.36 5.50 2.20
N MET A 12 -6.02 6.57 1.76
CA MET A 12 -6.38 7.72 2.60
C MET A 12 -7.78 7.60 3.21
N THR A 13 -8.55 6.58 2.84
CA THR A 13 -9.94 6.40 3.27
C THR A 13 -10.08 5.25 4.26
N ASP A 14 -10.54 5.59 5.46
CA ASP A 14 -10.76 4.62 6.54
C ASP A 14 -11.71 3.49 6.11
N GLU A 15 -12.73 3.79 5.30
CA GLU A 15 -13.68 2.79 4.83
C GLU A 15 -13.04 1.73 3.93
N GLN A 16 -12.13 2.12 3.03
CA GLN A 16 -11.43 1.16 2.16
C GLN A 16 -10.46 0.30 2.97
N LEU A 17 -9.73 0.91 3.90
CA LEU A 17 -8.83 0.17 4.79
C LEU A 17 -9.59 -0.81 5.68
N ALA A 18 -10.75 -0.43 6.21
CA ALA A 18 -11.58 -1.32 7.01
C ALA A 18 -12.04 -2.54 6.20
N VAL A 19 -12.41 -2.35 4.93
CA VAL A 19 -12.75 -3.46 4.02
C VAL A 19 -11.53 -4.33 3.75
N ALA A 20 -10.36 -3.73 3.51
CA ALA A 20 -9.12 -4.45 3.25
C ALA A 20 -8.71 -5.32 4.45
N GLU A 21 -8.69 -4.75 5.65
CA GLU A 21 -8.35 -5.45 6.89
C GLU A 21 -9.34 -6.57 7.21
N LYS A 22 -10.64 -6.36 7.00
CA LYS A 22 -11.67 -7.39 7.22
C LYS A 22 -11.39 -8.67 6.44
N HIS A 23 -10.81 -8.58 5.24
CA HIS A 23 -10.55 -9.74 4.39
C HIS A 23 -9.11 -10.25 4.49
N ARG A 24 -8.22 -9.56 5.20
CA ARG A 24 -6.79 -9.91 5.26
C ARG A 24 -6.55 -11.32 5.79
N ALA A 25 -7.23 -11.70 6.88
CA ALA A 25 -7.11 -13.03 7.48
C ALA A 25 -7.64 -14.14 6.55
N PHE A 26 -8.79 -13.90 5.90
CA PHE A 26 -9.35 -14.85 4.94
C PHE A 26 -8.36 -15.18 3.81
N HIS A 27 -7.68 -14.17 3.27
CA HIS A 27 -6.67 -14.38 2.23
C HIS A 27 -5.41 -15.06 2.76
N ALA A 28 -4.98 -14.72 3.98
CA ALA A 28 -3.83 -15.39 4.60
C ALA A 28 -4.06 -16.90 4.75
N ASP A 29 -5.26 -17.29 5.18
CA ASP A 29 -5.65 -18.70 5.31
C ASP A 29 -5.76 -19.39 3.94
N ALA A 30 -6.37 -18.70 2.96
CA ALA A 30 -6.55 -19.24 1.62
C ALA A 30 -5.24 -19.46 0.86
N PHE A 31 -4.25 -18.57 1.06
CA PHE A 31 -2.95 -18.64 0.38
C PHE A 31 -1.86 -19.34 1.19
N GLY A 32 -2.05 -19.49 2.51
CA GLY A 32 -1.11 -20.15 3.42
C GLY A 32 0.04 -19.25 3.90
N TYR A 33 -0.08 -17.93 3.77
CA TYR A 33 0.91 -16.96 4.26
C TYR A 33 0.31 -15.57 4.48
N SER A 34 0.84 -14.84 5.45
CA SER A 34 0.35 -13.53 5.89
C SER A 34 1.39 -12.43 5.64
N ASN A 35 1.50 -11.97 4.40
CA ASN A 35 2.52 -11.01 3.96
C ASN A 35 1.94 -9.71 3.38
N VAL A 36 0.72 -9.36 3.80
CA VAL A 36 0.03 -8.14 3.39
C VAL A 36 -0.21 -7.27 4.62
N ARG A 37 0.09 -5.98 4.51
CA ARG A 37 -0.27 -4.94 5.47
C ARG A 37 -0.82 -3.70 4.77
N PHE A 38 -1.64 -2.94 5.48
CA PHE A 38 -2.23 -1.71 4.98
C PHE A 38 -1.84 -0.52 5.86
N LEU A 39 -1.60 0.64 5.24
CA LEU A 39 -1.25 1.88 5.89
C LEU A 39 -2.26 2.96 5.52
N HIS A 40 -2.65 3.75 6.51
CA HIS A 40 -3.48 4.94 6.29
C HIS A 40 -2.59 6.14 5.98
N GLY A 41 -2.75 6.72 4.80
CA GLY A 41 -1.91 7.83 4.36
C GLY A 41 -2.25 8.38 2.99
N TYR A 42 -1.63 9.51 2.67
CA TYR A 42 -1.70 10.13 1.35
C TYR A 42 -0.54 9.66 0.48
N ILE A 43 -0.80 9.38 -0.80
CA ILE A 43 0.23 8.94 -1.74
C ILE A 43 1.24 10.06 -2.08
N GLU A 44 0.90 11.31 -1.78
CA GLU A 44 1.78 12.48 -1.86
C GLU A 44 2.74 12.60 -0.67
N ARG A 45 2.53 11.82 0.40
CA ARG A 45 3.23 11.94 1.69
C ARG A 45 3.69 10.57 2.21
N LEU A 46 4.30 9.80 1.33
CA LEU A 46 4.80 8.46 1.66
C LEU A 46 5.95 8.50 2.67
N ASP A 47 6.68 9.62 2.74
CA ASP A 47 7.74 9.91 3.71
C ASP A 47 7.23 10.07 5.16
N GLU A 48 5.95 10.38 5.34
CA GLU A 48 5.29 10.39 6.65
C GLU A 48 4.90 8.98 7.12
N LEU A 49 5.01 7.96 6.26
CA LEU A 49 4.68 6.57 6.56
C LEU A 49 5.92 5.75 6.96
N ASP A 50 5.68 4.62 7.63
CA ASP A 50 6.73 3.67 8.01
C ASP A 50 7.18 2.83 6.80
N LEU A 51 7.90 3.49 5.89
CA LEU A 51 8.44 2.98 4.63
C LEU A 51 9.91 3.41 4.52
N GLU A 52 10.82 2.46 4.33
CA GLU A 52 12.24 2.78 4.18
C GLU A 52 12.59 3.13 2.72
N PRO A 53 13.47 4.12 2.47
CA PRO A 53 13.94 4.42 1.12
C PRO A 53 14.57 3.19 0.44
N GLY A 54 14.20 2.93 -0.81
CA GLY A 54 14.73 1.79 -1.58
C GLY A 54 14.27 0.40 -1.10
N SER A 55 13.25 0.32 -0.25
CA SER A 55 12.74 -0.96 0.30
C SER A 55 11.75 -1.72 -0.59
N PHE A 56 11.28 -1.11 -1.69
CA PHE A 56 10.31 -1.72 -2.61
C PHE A 56 10.92 -2.01 -3.98
N ASP A 57 10.76 -3.24 -4.45
CA ASP A 57 11.19 -3.64 -5.80
C ASP A 57 10.25 -3.10 -6.90
N VAL A 58 8.96 -2.98 -6.57
CA VAL A 58 7.89 -2.64 -7.53
C VAL A 58 6.83 -1.79 -6.85
N ILE A 59 6.42 -0.72 -7.53
CA ILE A 59 5.28 0.12 -7.16
C ILE A 59 4.19 -0.04 -8.21
N VAL A 60 2.95 -0.27 -7.78
CA VAL A 60 1.79 -0.44 -8.66
C VAL A 60 0.71 0.55 -8.26
N SER A 61 0.13 1.22 -9.26
CA SER A 61 -1.01 2.12 -9.07
C SER A 61 -1.97 1.97 -10.25
N ASN A 62 -3.27 2.12 -9.99
CA ASN A 62 -4.28 2.17 -11.04
C ASN A 62 -5.13 3.43 -10.91
N CYS A 63 -5.01 4.34 -11.89
CA CYS A 63 -5.82 5.55 -12.07
C CYS A 63 -5.81 6.60 -10.93
N VAL A 64 -5.21 6.35 -9.76
CA VAL A 64 -5.23 7.31 -8.63
C VAL A 64 -4.23 8.44 -8.78
N VAL A 65 -3.09 8.24 -9.45
CA VAL A 65 -2.08 9.31 -9.68
C VAL A 65 -2.67 10.50 -10.45
N ASN A 66 -3.63 10.25 -11.35
CA ASN A 66 -4.27 11.31 -12.12
C ASN A 66 -5.08 12.26 -11.22
N LEU A 67 -5.62 11.75 -10.11
CA LEU A 67 -6.44 12.49 -9.15
C LEU A 67 -5.60 13.22 -8.10
N SER A 68 -4.30 12.93 -8.02
CA SER A 68 -3.39 13.59 -7.10
C SER A 68 -3.29 15.11 -7.39
N PRO A 69 -3.42 15.97 -6.36
CA PRO A 69 -3.18 17.42 -6.47
C PRO A 69 -1.69 17.76 -6.62
N ASP A 70 -0.78 16.88 -6.21
CA ASP A 70 0.67 17.04 -6.30
C ASP A 70 1.33 15.77 -6.84
N LYS A 71 1.36 15.66 -8.17
CA LYS A 71 1.91 14.48 -8.86
C LYS A 71 3.42 14.35 -8.69
N ASP A 72 4.12 15.47 -8.52
CA ASP A 72 5.58 15.46 -8.38
C ASP A 72 5.95 14.83 -7.03
N ALA A 73 5.20 15.14 -5.96
CA ALA A 73 5.36 14.48 -4.67
C ALA A 73 5.14 12.95 -4.76
N VAL A 74 4.08 12.50 -5.46
CA VAL A 74 3.81 11.06 -5.67
C VAL A 74 4.95 10.37 -6.42
N LEU A 75 5.54 11.03 -7.42
CA LEU A 75 6.56 10.44 -8.28
C LEU A 75 7.98 10.55 -7.69
N CYS A 76 8.22 11.47 -6.76
CA CYS A 76 9.49 11.60 -6.05
C CYS A 76 9.72 10.42 -5.10
N GLY A 77 8.65 9.86 -4.52
CA GLY A 77 8.72 8.73 -3.61
C GLY A 77 9.17 9.12 -2.19
N VAL A 78 9.78 8.15 -1.50
CA VAL A 78 10.36 8.28 -0.14
C VAL A 78 11.86 8.52 -0.22
#